data_AF-A0AAD7LQ28-F1
#
_entry.id   AF-A0AAD7LQ28-F1
#
_cell.length_a   1.000
_cell.length_b   1.000
_cell.length_c   1.000
_cell.angle_alpha   90.00
_cell.angle_beta   90.00
_cell.angle_gamma   90.00
#
_symmetry.space_group_name_H-M   'P 1'
#
loop_
_entity.id
_entity.type
_entity.pdbx_description
1 polymer ?
#
loop_
_entity_poly.entity_id
_entity_poly.type
_entity_poly.pdbx_seq_one_letter_code
_entity_poly.pdbx_strand_id
1 'polypeptide(L)'
;MQGKKKFMMIKVDLQKAYGRLSWSFIRNTLELAGLDRQTSSAIMRCITSTNFKIIWNGGTTEEVQASRGIRQGNPLSPYIFVLCMERQGHLIEDKVKQGVWKPFKISKDGPQILHLMFADDLLLFAEASTRQAEIIHDTLVEFGLASGQKISVEKTRFTCLKNVSNQ
;
A
#
# COMPACT_ATOMS: atom_id res chain seq x y z
N MET A 1 17.57 5.32 34.48
CA MET A 1 17.50 4.10 33.65
C MET A 1 17.03 4.48 32.24
N GLN A 2 17.95 4.69 31.29
CA GLN A 2 17.58 4.93 29.88
C GLN A 2 17.30 3.57 29.22
N GLY A 3 16.03 3.24 29.01
CA GLY A 3 15.65 2.07 28.23
C GLY A 3 16.14 2.22 26.80
N LYS A 4 16.87 1.22 26.27
CA LYS A 4 17.22 1.14 24.84
C LYS A 4 15.91 1.23 24.04
N LYS A 5 15.70 2.32 23.29
CA LYS A 5 14.54 2.43 22.38
C LYS A 5 14.57 1.25 21.42
N LYS A 6 13.51 0.45 21.44
CA LYS A 6 13.32 -0.67 20.51
C LYS A 6 12.45 -0.15 19.37
N PHE A 7 12.73 -0.61 18.17
CA PHE A 7 11.94 -0.28 16.98
C PHE A 7 11.28 -1.53 16.45
N MET A 8 10.22 -1.35 15.68
CA MET A 8 9.55 -2.45 15.00
C MET A 8 9.49 -2.18 13.51
N MET A 9 9.66 -3.26 12.76
CA MET A 9 9.44 -3.32 11.33
C MET A 9 8.27 -4.26 11.09
N ILE A 10 7.34 -3.85 10.23
CA ILE A 10 6.23 -4.67 9.78
C ILE A 10 6.37 -4.85 8.29
N LYS A 11 6.60 -6.09 7.86
CA LYS A 11 6.46 -6.47 6.45
C LYS A 11 5.01 -6.82 6.19
N VAL A 12 4.34 -5.98 5.42
CA VAL A 12 2.94 -6.12 5.01
C VAL A 12 2.91 -6.70 3.60
N ASP A 13 2.05 -7.69 3.40
CA ASP A 13 1.77 -8.32 2.11
C ASP A 13 0.33 -7.98 1.72
N LEU A 14 0.11 -7.55 0.48
CA LEU A 14 -1.21 -7.19 -0.03
C LEU A 14 -1.86 -8.35 -0.77
N GLN A 15 -3.11 -8.68 -0.42
CA GLN A 15 -3.88 -9.69 -1.13
C GLN A 15 -4.20 -9.23 -2.54
N LYS A 16 -3.71 -9.94 -3.58
CA LYS A 16 -4.00 -9.63 -5.00
C LYS A 16 -3.85 -8.13 -5.28
N ALA A 17 -2.69 -7.56 -4.98
CA ALA A 17 -2.46 -6.11 -4.96
C ALA A 17 -3.01 -5.36 -6.18
N TYR A 18 -2.77 -5.87 -7.39
CA TYR A 18 -3.31 -5.30 -8.63
C TYR A 18 -4.82 -5.52 -8.79
N GLY A 19 -5.33 -6.68 -8.41
CA GLY A 19 -6.72 -7.09 -8.64
C GLY A 19 -7.74 -6.51 -7.66
N ARG A 20 -7.30 -5.87 -6.57
CA ARG A 20 -8.22 -5.35 -5.53
C ARG A 20 -8.55 -3.87 -5.64
N LEU A 21 -7.71 -3.08 -6.32
CA LEU A 21 -7.86 -1.63 -6.38
C LEU A 21 -9.21 -1.21 -6.96
N SER A 22 -9.92 -0.34 -6.26
CA SER A 22 -11.18 0.23 -6.73
C SER A 22 -10.93 1.15 -7.93
N TRP A 23 -11.75 1.02 -8.97
CA TRP A 23 -11.70 1.92 -10.12
C TRP A 23 -12.04 3.37 -9.79
N SER A 24 -12.94 3.60 -8.81
CA SER A 24 -13.23 4.95 -8.33
C SER A 24 -12.02 5.57 -7.65
N PHE A 25 -11.29 4.77 -6.86
CA PHE A 25 -10.05 5.20 -6.21
C PHE A 25 -8.97 5.51 -7.25
N ILE A 26 -8.76 4.65 -8.25
CA ILE A 26 -7.78 4.91 -9.33
C ILE A 26 -8.12 6.22 -10.05
N ARG A 27 -9.37 6.43 -10.46
CA ARG A 27 -9.80 7.66 -11.12
C ARG A 27 -9.48 8.89 -10.27
N ASN A 28 -9.87 8.87 -9.00
CA ASN A 28 -9.60 9.98 -8.08
C ASN A 28 -8.10 10.21 -7.89
N THR A 29 -7.28 9.16 -7.85
CA THR A 29 -5.83 9.26 -7.76
C THR A 29 -5.22 9.91 -9.00
N LEU A 30 -5.69 9.57 -10.21
CA LEU A 30 -5.22 10.20 -11.44
C LEU A 30 -5.55 11.71 -11.48
N GLU A 31 -6.76 12.08 -11.05
CA GLU A 31 -7.18 13.48 -10.95
C GLU A 31 -6.33 14.25 -9.92
N LEU A 32 -6.06 13.66 -8.76
CA LEU A 32 -5.21 14.27 -7.73
C LEU A 32 -3.74 14.38 -8.15
N ALA A 33 -3.26 13.46 -8.99
CA ALA A 33 -1.94 13.54 -9.60
C ALA A 33 -1.83 14.64 -10.68
N GLY A 34 -2.92 15.37 -10.96
CA GLY A 34 -2.93 16.50 -11.89
C GLY A 34 -3.14 16.12 -13.35
N LEU A 35 -3.53 14.88 -13.65
CA LEU A 35 -3.85 14.48 -15.02
C LEU A 35 -5.18 15.11 -15.44
N ASP A 36 -5.20 15.65 -16.65
CA ASP A 36 -6.42 16.23 -17.20
C ASP A 36 -7.52 15.17 -17.39
N ARG A 37 -8.76 15.64 -17.52
CA ARG A 37 -9.94 14.77 -17.62
C ARG A 37 -9.90 13.85 -18.84
N GLN A 38 -9.32 14.28 -19.96
CA GLN A 38 -9.26 13.50 -21.19
C GLN A 38 -8.26 12.36 -21.02
N THR A 39 -7.04 12.66 -20.56
CA THR A 39 -6.02 11.64 -20.27
C THR A 39 -6.49 10.65 -19.22
N SER A 40 -7.04 11.13 -18.11
CA SER A 40 -7.59 10.28 -17.05
C SER A 40 -8.70 9.37 -17.58
N SER A 41 -9.57 9.89 -18.44
CA SER A 41 -10.65 9.09 -19.05
C SER A 41 -10.11 8.04 -20.02
N ALA A 42 -9.07 8.36 -20.80
CA ALA A 42 -8.43 7.42 -21.70
C ALA A 42 -7.78 6.27 -20.93
N ILE A 43 -7.01 6.58 -19.87
CA ILE A 43 -6.41 5.57 -18.99
C ILE A 43 -7.48 4.70 -18.34
N MET A 44 -8.55 5.31 -17.81
CA MET A 44 -9.63 4.57 -17.19
C MET A 44 -10.33 3.64 -18.17
N ARG A 45 -10.55 4.04 -19.43
CA ARG A 45 -11.12 3.15 -20.46
C ARG A 45 -10.25 1.90 -20.67
N CYS A 46 -8.93 2.06 -20.71
CA CYS A 46 -7.98 0.93 -20.83
C CYS A 46 -8.04 -0.02 -19.63
N ILE A 47 -8.33 0.49 -18.43
CA ILE A 47 -8.49 -0.32 -17.23
C ILE A 47 -9.83 -1.06 -17.23
N THR A 48 -10.92 -0.33 -17.50
CA THR A 48 -12.28 -0.84 -17.29
C THR A 48 -12.81 -1.74 -18.40
N SER A 49 -12.18 -1.76 -19.58
CA SER A 49 -12.55 -2.62 -20.71
C SER A 49 -12.06 -4.06 -20.58
N THR A 50 -11.65 -4.49 -19.39
CA THR A 50 -11.08 -5.82 -19.17
C THR A 50 -12.19 -6.86 -18.93
N ASN A 51 -12.28 -7.84 -19.82
CA ASN A 51 -13.10 -9.04 -19.65
C ASN A 51 -12.21 -10.25 -19.37
N PHE A 52 -12.73 -11.19 -18.59
CA PHE A 52 -12.08 -12.45 -18.26
C PHE A 52 -12.94 -13.62 -18.73
N LYS A 53 -12.28 -14.68 -19.17
CA LYS A 53 -12.90 -16.00 -19.30
C LYS A 53 -12.16 -16.96 -18.39
N ILE A 54 -12.89 -17.85 -17.73
CA ILE A 54 -12.31 -18.86 -16.86
C ILE A 54 -12.22 -20.15 -17.67
N ILE A 55 -11.04 -20.75 -17.71
CA ILE A 55 -10.85 -22.08 -18.28
C ILE A 55 -11.13 -23.10 -17.17
N TRP A 56 -12.09 -23.99 -17.40
CA TRP A 56 -12.49 -25.02 -16.45
C TRP A 56 -12.72 -26.34 -17.17
N ASN A 57 -11.99 -27.40 -16.78
CA ASN A 57 -12.05 -28.73 -17.39
C ASN A 57 -11.91 -28.73 -18.93
N GLY A 58 -11.03 -27.90 -19.47
CA GLY A 58 -10.81 -27.79 -20.92
C GLY A 58 -11.86 -26.97 -21.68
N GLY A 59 -12.96 -26.60 -21.03
CA GLY A 59 -13.95 -25.65 -21.53
C GLY A 59 -13.65 -24.22 -21.07
N THR A 60 -14.30 -23.24 -21.71
CA THR A 60 -14.20 -21.82 -21.35
C THR A 60 -15.57 -21.30 -20.94
N THR A 61 -15.64 -20.53 -19.84
CA THR A 61 -16.89 -19.89 -19.39
C THR A 61 -17.31 -18.73 -20.30
N GLU A 62 -18.50 -18.20 -20.06
CA GLU A 62 -18.91 -16.89 -20.56
C GLU A 62 -17.96 -15.78 -20.07
N GLU A 63 -17.98 -14.65 -20.78
CA GLU A 63 -17.18 -13.48 -20.41
C GLU A 63 -17.71 -12.86 -19.12
N VAL A 64 -16.80 -12.68 -18.16
CA VAL A 64 -17.04 -11.96 -16.93
C VAL A 64 -16.31 -10.64 -16.99
N GLN A 65 -17.07 -9.54 -16.89
CA GLN A 65 -16.49 -8.22 -16.85
C GLN A 65 -15.84 -7.95 -15.48
N ALA A 66 -14.65 -7.36 -15.50
CA ALA A 66 -14.01 -6.87 -14.29
C ALA A 66 -14.87 -5.77 -13.63
N SER A 67 -14.87 -5.69 -12.30
CA SER A 67 -15.48 -4.57 -11.55
C SER A 67 -14.47 -3.75 -10.76
N ARG A 68 -13.21 -4.22 -10.70
CA ARG A 68 -12.10 -3.62 -9.98
C ARG A 68 -10.78 -4.19 -10.47
N GLY A 69 -9.70 -3.59 -10.00
CA GLY A 69 -8.34 -4.00 -10.26
C GLY A 69 -7.80 -3.51 -11.59
N ILE A 70 -6.51 -3.72 -11.77
CA ILE A 70 -5.74 -3.34 -12.96
C ILE A 70 -5.09 -4.59 -13.55
N ARG A 71 -5.02 -4.64 -14.88
CA ARG A 71 -4.54 -5.81 -15.61
C ARG A 71 -3.02 -5.95 -15.48
N GLN A 72 -2.55 -7.06 -14.92
CA GLN A 72 -1.12 -7.40 -14.95
C GLN A 72 -0.67 -7.64 -16.39
N GLY A 73 0.54 -7.19 -16.73
CA GLY A 73 1.08 -7.22 -18.10
C GLY A 73 0.70 -6.03 -18.98
N ASN A 74 -0.17 -5.12 -18.53
CA ASN A 74 -0.32 -3.81 -19.17
C ASN A 74 0.85 -2.89 -18.72
N PRO A 75 1.59 -2.25 -19.65
CA PRO A 75 2.71 -1.36 -19.32
C PRO A 75 2.36 -0.22 -18.36
N LEU A 76 1.11 0.24 -18.32
CA LEU A 76 0.65 1.33 -17.44
C LEU A 76 0.34 0.87 -16.02
N SER A 77 0.00 -0.41 -15.82
CA SER A 77 -0.46 -0.92 -14.53
C SER A 77 0.53 -0.69 -13.39
N PRO A 78 1.85 -0.90 -13.53
CA PRO A 78 2.81 -0.64 -12.46
C PRO A 78 2.83 0.83 -12.02
N TYR A 79 2.75 1.77 -12.96
CA TYR A 79 2.77 3.21 -12.66
C TYR A 79 1.50 3.65 -11.93
N ILE A 80 0.35 3.16 -12.40
CA ILE A 80 -0.95 3.45 -11.76
C ILE A 80 -0.99 2.86 -10.35
N PHE A 81 -0.41 1.67 -10.17
CA PHE A 81 -0.28 1.05 -8.87
C PHE A 81 0.59 1.90 -7.93
N VAL A 82 1.74 2.38 -8.38
CA VAL A 82 2.62 3.25 -7.60
C VAL A 82 1.90 4.53 -7.17
N LEU A 83 1.20 5.21 -8.08
CA LEU A 83 0.40 6.41 -7.75
C LEU A 83 -0.67 6.11 -6.68
N CYS A 84 -1.31 4.93 -6.76
CA CYS A 84 -2.28 4.52 -5.76
C CYS A 84 -1.63 4.25 -4.39
N MET A 85 -0.43 3.67 -4.37
CA MET A 85 0.32 3.40 -3.14
C MET A 85 0.95 4.66 -2.53
N GLU A 86 1.31 5.65 -3.34
CA GLU A 86 1.81 6.95 -2.86
C GLU A 86 0.81 7.62 -1.91
N ARG A 87 -0.50 7.44 -2.15
CA ARG A 87 -1.55 7.90 -1.22
C ARG A 87 -1.47 7.27 0.16
N GLN A 88 -0.99 6.03 0.27
CA GLN A 88 -0.71 5.42 1.57
C GLN A 88 0.48 6.09 2.25
N GLY A 89 1.51 6.46 1.49
CA GLY A 89 2.64 7.24 1.98
C GLY A 89 2.19 8.57 2.57
N HIS A 90 1.37 9.34 1.82
CA HIS A 90 0.79 10.59 2.31
C HIS A 90 -0.02 10.41 3.60
N LEU A 91 -0.84 9.35 3.68
CA LEU A 91 -1.60 9.05 4.90
C LEU A 91 -0.67 8.79 6.09
N ILE A 92 0.42 8.05 5.90
CA ILE A 92 1.42 7.81 6.95
C ILE A 92 2.10 9.12 7.37
N GLU A 93 2.54 9.93 6.40
CA GLU A 93 3.17 11.23 6.66
C GLU A 93 2.26 12.17 7.46
N ASP A 94 0.97 12.19 7.17
CA ASP A 94 0.01 13.02 7.89
C ASP A 94 -0.14 12.56 9.35
N LYS A 95 -0.18 11.24 9.62
CA LYS A 95 -0.18 10.72 11.01
C LYS A 95 1.12 11.05 11.74
N VAL A 96 2.26 11.13 11.04
CA VAL A 96 3.55 11.55 11.60
C VAL A 96 3.54 13.04 11.94
N LYS A 97 3.05 13.90 11.03
CA LYS A 97 2.91 15.34 11.27
C LYS A 97 2.00 15.64 12.46
N GLN A 98 0.97 14.83 12.66
CA GLN A 98 0.07 14.88 13.83
C GLN A 98 0.72 14.36 15.13
N GLY A 99 1.92 13.80 15.07
CA GLY A 99 2.63 13.24 16.23
C GLY A 99 2.08 11.89 16.72
N VAL A 100 1.15 11.28 15.97
CA VAL A 100 0.50 10.01 16.35
C VAL A 100 1.37 8.83 15.95
N TRP A 101 1.87 8.83 14.70
CA TRP A 101 2.85 7.85 14.23
C TRP A 101 4.26 8.29 14.57
N LYS A 102 5.01 7.44 15.28
CA LYS A 102 6.37 7.73 15.73
C LYS A 102 7.41 7.05 14.82
N PRO A 103 8.11 7.82 13.96
CA PRO A 103 9.08 7.29 13.00
C PRO A 103 10.25 6.54 13.64
N PHE A 104 10.82 5.62 12.87
CA PHE A 104 12.17 5.12 13.13
C PHE A 104 13.20 6.17 12.74
N LYS A 105 14.25 6.33 13.56
CA LYS A 105 15.42 7.16 13.25
C LYS A 105 16.67 6.29 13.39
N ILE A 106 17.52 6.29 12.36
CA ILE A 106 18.80 5.56 12.36
C ILE A 106 19.75 6.15 13.42
N SER A 107 19.76 7.48 13.56
CA SER A 107 20.56 8.19 14.56
C SER A 107 19.77 9.38 15.12
N LYS A 108 20.26 10.01 16.19
CA LYS A 108 19.58 11.13 16.87
C LYS A 108 19.17 12.24 15.89
N ASP A 109 20.07 12.54 14.96
CA ASP A 109 19.94 13.61 13.96
C ASP A 109 19.82 13.04 12.53
N GLY A 110 19.62 11.73 12.40
CA GLY A 110 19.50 11.04 11.12
C GLY A 110 18.12 11.15 10.49
N PRO A 111 17.98 10.76 9.21
CA PRO A 111 16.71 10.76 8.52
C PRO A 111 15.70 9.84 9.22
N GLN A 112 14.44 10.24 9.14
CA GLN A 112 13.32 9.41 9.56
C GLN A 112 12.99 8.41 8.47
N ILE A 113 12.87 7.14 8.84
CA ILE A 113 12.38 6.09 7.95
C ILE A 113 10.98 5.70 8.43
N LEU A 114 10.02 5.83 7.53
CA LEU A 114 8.60 5.58 7.78
C LEU A 114 8.14 4.30 7.10
N HIS A 115 8.40 4.22 5.79
CA HIS A 115 7.99 3.11 4.97
C HIS A 115 8.95 2.91 3.80
N LEU A 116 9.02 1.69 3.29
CA LEU A 116 9.59 1.35 1.99
C LEU A 116 8.52 0.59 1.23
N MET A 117 8.21 1.06 0.02
CA MET A 117 7.19 0.45 -0.83
C MET A 117 7.84 0.03 -2.14
N PHE A 118 7.73 -1.25 -2.48
CA PHE A 118 8.20 -1.75 -3.77
C PHE A 118 7.14 -2.68 -4.36
N ALA A 119 6.41 -2.17 -5.36
CA ALA A 119 5.20 -2.83 -5.84
C ALA A 119 4.32 -3.27 -4.66
N ASP A 120 4.00 -4.55 -4.55
CA ASP A 120 3.13 -5.12 -3.52
C ASP A 120 3.82 -5.43 -2.17
N ASP A 121 5.14 -5.32 -2.08
CA ASP A 121 5.87 -5.42 -0.82
C ASP A 121 5.91 -4.07 -0.10
N LEU A 122 5.36 -4.06 1.13
CA LEU A 122 5.34 -2.89 2.00
C LEU A 122 6.12 -3.17 3.29
N LEU A 123 7.11 -2.34 3.59
CA LEU A 123 7.79 -2.33 4.89
C LEU A 123 7.41 -1.05 5.64
N LEU A 124 6.97 -1.18 6.89
CA LEU A 124 6.59 -0.07 7.76
C LEU A 124 7.46 -0.05 9.00
N PHE A 125 7.84 1.14 9.45
CA PHE A 125 8.74 1.34 10.57
C PHE A 125 8.13 2.28 11.61
N ALA A 126 8.26 1.90 12.89
CA ALA A 126 7.83 2.74 14.01
C ALA A 126 8.55 2.38 15.32
N GLU A 127 8.36 3.21 16.35
CA GLU A 127 8.72 2.85 17.73
C GLU A 127 8.01 1.56 18.18
N ALA A 128 8.73 0.62 18.79
CA ALA A 128 8.17 -0.65 19.23
C ALA A 128 7.25 -0.45 20.44
N SER A 129 5.95 -0.39 20.20
CA SER A 129 4.92 -0.40 21.23
C SER A 129 3.61 -0.95 20.66
N THR A 130 2.77 -1.54 21.52
CA THR A 130 1.43 -2.00 21.12
C THR A 130 0.60 -0.87 20.55
N ARG A 131 0.68 0.33 21.15
CA ARG A 131 -0.03 1.51 20.66
C ARG A 131 0.36 1.90 19.24
N GLN A 132 1.66 1.85 18.91
CA GLN A 132 2.09 2.11 17.55
C GLN A 132 1.61 1.00 16.61
N ALA A 133 1.59 -0.27 17.02
CA ALA A 133 1.11 -1.35 16.17
C ALA A 133 -0.39 -1.20 15.81
N GLU A 134 -1.21 -0.76 16.77
CA GLU A 134 -2.61 -0.38 16.53
C GLU A 134 -2.73 0.75 15.51
N ILE A 135 -1.94 1.82 15.67
CA ILE A 135 -1.95 2.95 14.73
C ILE A 135 -1.59 2.51 13.32
N ILE A 136 -0.61 1.61 13.18
CA ILE A 136 -0.25 1.04 11.88
C ILE A 136 -1.42 0.25 11.30
N HIS A 137 -2.01 -0.64 12.09
CA HIS A 137 -3.16 -1.43 11.67
C HIS A 137 -4.32 -0.55 11.20
N ASP A 138 -4.69 0.46 11.99
CA ASP A 138 -5.81 1.35 11.69
C ASP A 138 -5.54 2.19 10.43
N THR A 139 -4.30 2.63 10.24
CA THR A 139 -3.86 3.34 9.02
C THR A 139 -3.99 2.45 7.78
N LEU A 140 -3.63 1.16 7.91
CA LEU A 140 -3.77 0.20 6.81
C LEU A 140 -5.24 -0.12 6.52
N VAL A 141 -6.09 -0.18 7.54
CA VAL A 141 -7.55 -0.36 7.39
C VAL A 141 -8.18 0.86 6.71
N GLU A 142 -7.83 2.07 7.15
CA GLU A 142 -8.28 3.34 6.56
C GLU A 142 -7.94 3.38 5.06
N PHE A 143 -6.69 3.07 4.71
CA PHE A 143 -6.28 2.97 3.30
C PHE A 143 -7.02 1.85 2.56
N GLY A 144 -7.22 0.69 3.18
CA GLY A 144 -7.94 -0.44 2.59
C GLY A 144 -9.40 -0.12 2.28
N LEU A 145 -10.08 0.63 3.15
CA LEU A 145 -11.46 1.08 2.94
C LEU A 145 -11.57 2.04 1.75
N ALA A 146 -10.61 2.97 1.61
CA ALA A 146 -10.60 3.93 0.50
C ALA A 146 -10.21 3.28 -0.84
N SER A 147 -9.16 2.43 -0.83
CA SER A 147 -8.56 1.87 -2.05
C SER A 147 -9.16 0.55 -2.50
N GLY A 148 -9.85 -0.17 -1.61
CA GLY A 148 -10.27 -1.56 -1.81
C GLY A 148 -9.19 -2.60 -1.49
N GLN A 149 -7.97 -2.16 -1.14
CA GLN A 149 -6.87 -3.04 -0.76
C GLN A 149 -7.17 -3.82 0.51
N LYS A 150 -6.51 -4.97 0.64
CA LYS A 150 -6.61 -5.82 1.82
C LYS A 150 -5.27 -6.42 2.16
N ILE A 151 -4.91 -6.38 3.43
CA ILE A 151 -3.70 -7.00 3.95
C ILE A 151 -3.88 -8.51 4.02
N SER A 152 -2.84 -9.24 3.66
CA SER A 152 -2.70 -10.66 3.93
C SER A 152 -2.12 -10.86 5.33
N VAL A 153 -3.00 -11.08 6.32
CA VAL A 153 -2.60 -11.28 7.72
C VAL A 153 -1.64 -12.46 7.85
N GLU A 154 -1.91 -13.56 7.13
CA GLU A 154 -1.09 -14.77 7.13
C GLU A 154 0.35 -14.54 6.63
N LYS A 155 0.54 -13.60 5.71
CA LYS A 155 1.85 -13.30 5.10
C LYS A 155 2.53 -12.08 5.73
N THR A 156 1.80 -11.29 6.49
CA THR A 156 2.35 -10.15 7.22
C THR A 156 3.26 -10.65 8.34
N ARG A 157 4.42 -10.01 8.51
CA ARG A 157 5.44 -10.38 9.51
C ARG A 157 5.81 -9.17 10.35
N PHE A 158 5.92 -9.41 11.65
CA PHE A 158 6.32 -8.43 12.64
C PHE A 158 7.74 -8.75 13.12
N THR A 159 8.60 -7.75 13.23
CA THR A 159 9.97 -7.93 13.75
C THR A 159 10.36 -6.75 14.63
N CYS A 160 10.71 -7.03 15.88
CA CYS A 160 11.33 -6.05 16.77
C CYS A 160 12.84 -5.99 16.51
N LEU A 161 13.31 -4.81 16.11
CA LEU A 161 14.73 -4.52 15.96
C LEU A 161 15.31 -4.13 17.31
N LYS A 162 16.38 -4.82 17.72
CA LYS A 162 17.22 -4.40 18.84
C LYS A 162 18.22 -3.37 18.30
N ASN A 163 18.41 -2.25 19.00
CA ASN A 163 19.54 -1.37 18.71
C ASN A 163 20.83 -2.17 18.89
N VAL A 164 21.55 -2.40 17.80
CA VAL A 164 22.94 -2.84 17.85
C VAL A 164 23.72 -1.63 18.35
N SER A 165 24.02 -1.62 19.64
CA SER A 165 24.98 -0.68 20.19
C SER A 165 26.32 -1.03 19.56
N ASN A 166 26.78 -0.23 18.59
CA ASN A 166 28.18 -0.26 18.17
C ASN A 166 29.01 -0.02 19.44
N GLN A 167 29.74 -1.04 19.85
CA GLN A 167 30.85 -0.88 20.79
C GLN A 167 31.97 -0.12 20.10
#